data_AF-A0A5R9KK34-F1
#
_entry.id   AF-A0A5R9KK34-F1
#
_cell.length_a   1.000
_cell.length_b   1.000
_cell.length_c   1.000
_cell.angle_alpha   90.00
_cell.angle_beta   90.00
_cell.angle_gamma   90.00
#
_symmetry.space_group_name_H-M   'P 1'
#
loop_
_entity.id
_entity.type
_entity.pdbx_description
1 polymer ?
#
loop_
_entity_poly.entity_id
_entity_poly.type
_entity_poly.pdbx_seq_one_letter_code
_entity_poly.pdbx_strand_id
1 'polypeptide(L)'
;MKNYQLEIKYCDNVKDTEKIILEDYWNLSSGQKPKEIARKHSITDADLKYLVKFQADVVAKGECSNCDNGFTIKVTSRADLAHKVGNAICVICFTEQLSLQKAERERIIAERVAEQKKEEEYFQTQEEIRKEKMAIAMEKETWLNLDDEGILILRQLYKTDDFYQLGRKNYYYGKFSNQMKLYLDLFDKLGLIHLQYRFDNPEKIQKVLLNNAVFPNLYLNKRTHNELSIHLKKNESTISPTAPVFRNTIVFDTIRVLEPHKTYLCGLRELPDGSMNLKITPADQIVKRAEELE
;
A
#
# COMPACT_ATOMS: atom_id res chain seq x y z
N MET A 1 -2.57 -27.92 47.62
CA MET A 1 -3.96 -27.44 47.54
C MET A 1 -3.92 -25.93 47.66
N LYS A 2 -4.58 -25.17 46.79
CA LYS A 2 -4.62 -23.70 46.92
C LYS A 2 -5.56 -23.37 48.08
N ASN A 3 -5.06 -22.65 49.08
CA ASN A 3 -5.80 -22.32 50.30
C ASN A 3 -6.80 -21.20 49.99
N TYR A 4 -8.02 -21.59 49.63
CA TYR A 4 -9.14 -20.67 49.56
C TYR A 4 -10.35 -21.24 50.29
N GLN A 5 -11.16 -20.35 50.84
CA GLN A 5 -12.43 -20.63 51.48
C GLN A 5 -13.55 -20.03 50.63
N LEU A 6 -14.66 -20.76 50.52
CA LEU A 6 -15.86 -20.28 49.87
C LEU A 6 -16.81 -19.72 50.92
N GLU A 7 -17.24 -18.48 50.72
CA GLU A 7 -18.34 -17.88 51.45
C GLU A 7 -19.57 -17.85 50.53
N ILE A 8 -20.65 -18.51 50.94
CA ILE A 8 -21.91 -18.58 50.20
C ILE A 8 -22.91 -17.68 50.91
N LYS A 9 -23.41 -16.67 50.21
CA LYS A 9 -24.51 -15.81 50.69
C LYS A 9 -25.76 -16.14 49.90
N TYR A 10 -26.79 -16.61 50.60
CA TYR A 10 -28.08 -16.91 49.99
C TYR A 10 -28.89 -15.63 49.78
N CYS A 11 -29.69 -15.61 48.71
CA CYS A 11 -30.67 -14.55 48.50
C CYS A 11 -31.82 -14.64 49.51
N ASP A 12 -32.56 -13.54 49.69
CA ASP A 12 -33.75 -13.54 50.54
C ASP A 12 -34.81 -14.48 49.95
N ASN A 13 -35.39 -15.35 50.78
CA ASN A 13 -36.42 -16.36 50.44
C ASN A 13 -35.96 -17.67 49.78
N VAL A 14 -34.66 -18.02 49.84
CA VAL A 14 -34.20 -19.35 49.42
C VAL A 14 -34.75 -20.42 50.35
N LYS A 15 -35.42 -21.43 49.78
CA LYS A 15 -35.99 -22.56 50.55
C LYS A 15 -34.88 -23.42 51.15
N ASP A 16 -35.15 -24.07 52.27
CA ASP A 16 -34.15 -24.93 52.91
C ASP A 16 -33.70 -26.08 51.99
N THR A 17 -34.60 -26.60 51.15
CA THR A 17 -34.25 -27.58 50.12
C THR A 17 -33.27 -27.02 49.09
N GLU A 18 -33.42 -25.76 48.70
CA GLU A 18 -32.52 -25.08 47.74
C GLU A 18 -31.16 -24.78 48.37
N LYS A 19 -31.12 -24.45 49.67
CA LYS A 19 -29.86 -24.29 50.43
C LYS A 19 -29.06 -25.59 50.42
N ILE A 20 -29.69 -26.73 50.71
CA ILE A 20 -29.04 -28.04 50.69
C ILE A 20 -28.46 -28.36 49.29
N ILE A 21 -29.22 -28.06 48.23
CA ILE A 21 -28.75 -28.25 46.84
C ILE A 21 -27.52 -27.38 46.57
N LEU A 22 -27.53 -26.12 47.01
CA LEU A 22 -26.43 -25.18 46.85
C LEU A 22 -25.19 -25.60 47.67
N GLU A 23 -25.37 -26.10 48.88
CA GLU A 23 -24.28 -26.63 49.72
C GLU A 23 -23.62 -27.84 49.06
N ASP A 24 -24.42 -28.80 48.56
CA ASP A 24 -23.90 -29.93 47.78
C ASP A 24 -23.18 -29.44 46.51
N TYR A 25 -23.73 -28.43 45.84
CA TYR A 25 -23.11 -27.84 44.66
C TYR A 25 -21.80 -27.15 44.98
N TRP A 26 -21.63 -26.48 46.12
CA TRP A 26 -20.36 -25.81 46.43
C TRP A 26 -19.39 -26.68 47.24
N ASN A 27 -19.83 -27.85 47.71
CA ASN A 27 -18.96 -28.84 48.34
C ASN A 27 -18.06 -29.53 47.30
N LEU A 28 -16.86 -28.99 47.12
CA LEU A 28 -15.86 -29.52 46.19
C LEU A 28 -15.24 -30.84 46.67
N SER A 29 -15.28 -31.12 47.98
CA SER A 29 -14.69 -32.33 48.56
C SER A 29 -15.44 -33.60 48.21
N SER A 30 -16.74 -33.50 47.87
CA SER A 30 -17.57 -34.65 47.50
C SER A 30 -17.20 -35.25 46.14
N GLY A 31 -16.48 -34.51 45.30
CA GLY A 31 -16.14 -34.92 43.92
C GLY A 31 -17.34 -35.03 42.96
N GLN A 32 -18.57 -34.79 43.43
CA GLN A 32 -19.78 -34.98 42.63
C GLN A 32 -19.85 -33.99 41.48
N LYS A 33 -20.18 -34.45 40.28
CA LYS A 33 -20.40 -33.57 39.12
C LYS A 33 -21.77 -32.87 39.21
N PRO A 34 -21.96 -31.68 38.62
CA PRO A 34 -23.26 -30.98 38.67
C PRO A 34 -24.46 -31.84 38.25
N LYS A 35 -24.30 -32.71 37.23
CA LYS A 35 -25.34 -33.65 36.78
C LYS A 35 -25.72 -34.69 37.83
N GLU A 36 -24.77 -35.11 38.67
CA GLU A 36 -25.02 -36.08 39.75
C GLU A 36 -25.80 -35.40 40.88
N ILE A 37 -25.51 -34.13 41.16
CA ILE A 37 -26.22 -33.32 42.14
C ILE A 37 -27.66 -33.06 41.69
N ALA A 38 -27.86 -32.70 40.42
CA ALA A 38 -29.21 -32.53 39.85
C ALA A 38 -30.05 -33.83 39.99
N ARG A 39 -29.44 -34.98 39.68
CA ARG A 39 -30.07 -36.30 39.87
C ARG A 39 -30.36 -36.62 41.33
N LYS A 40 -29.42 -36.36 42.25
CA LYS A 40 -29.57 -36.59 43.70
C LYS A 40 -30.80 -35.87 44.26
N HIS A 41 -31.06 -34.66 43.77
CA HIS A 41 -32.16 -33.80 44.24
C HIS A 41 -33.39 -33.81 43.35
N SER A 42 -33.44 -34.68 42.33
CA SER A 42 -34.56 -34.78 41.39
C SER A 42 -34.95 -33.46 40.71
N ILE A 43 -33.96 -32.63 40.38
CA ILE A 43 -34.14 -31.36 39.64
C ILE A 43 -33.51 -31.43 38.25
N THR A 44 -33.89 -30.52 37.35
CA THR A 44 -33.25 -30.46 36.04
C THR A 44 -31.89 -29.75 36.10
N ASP A 45 -31.03 -30.00 35.11
CA ASP A 45 -29.77 -29.25 34.93
C ASP A 45 -30.02 -27.73 34.80
N ALA A 46 -31.18 -27.34 34.26
CA ALA A 46 -31.58 -25.94 34.12
C ALA A 46 -31.93 -25.32 35.48
N ASP A 47 -32.68 -26.03 36.32
CA ASP A 47 -33.02 -25.58 37.68
C ASP A 47 -31.76 -25.43 38.53
N LEU A 48 -30.83 -26.40 38.44
CA LEU A 48 -29.55 -26.30 39.15
C LEU A 48 -28.75 -25.08 38.72
N LYS A 49 -28.67 -24.80 37.41
CA LYS A 49 -28.01 -23.58 36.90
C LYS A 49 -28.70 -22.32 37.39
N TYR A 50 -30.04 -22.32 37.45
CA TYR A 50 -30.81 -21.20 37.97
C TYR A 50 -30.50 -20.94 39.44
N LEU A 51 -30.54 -21.98 40.29
CA LEU A 51 -30.20 -21.88 41.70
C LEU A 51 -28.79 -21.32 41.91
N VAL A 52 -27.79 -21.90 41.23
CA VAL A 52 -26.38 -21.48 41.37
C VAL A 52 -26.15 -20.04 40.94
N LYS A 53 -26.87 -19.57 39.90
CA LYS A 53 -26.66 -18.23 39.33
C LYS A 53 -27.43 -17.13 40.06
N PHE A 54 -28.62 -17.44 40.57
CA PHE A 54 -29.58 -16.42 41.01
C PHE A 54 -30.00 -16.54 42.47
N GLN A 55 -29.76 -17.68 43.14
CA GLN A 55 -30.16 -17.89 44.53
C GLN A 55 -28.97 -17.87 45.51
N ALA A 56 -27.74 -17.79 44.99
CA ALA A 56 -26.54 -17.68 45.80
C ALA A 56 -25.52 -16.72 45.17
N ASP A 57 -24.97 -15.86 46.01
CA ASP A 57 -23.76 -15.09 45.73
C ASP A 57 -22.58 -15.77 46.42
N VAL A 58 -21.65 -16.30 45.62
CA VAL A 58 -20.49 -17.04 46.12
C VAL A 58 -19.21 -16.26 45.91
N VAL A 59 -18.43 -16.18 46.99
CA VAL A 59 -17.17 -15.45 47.03
C VAL A 59 -16.06 -16.40 47.47
N ALA A 60 -15.01 -16.48 46.68
CA ALA A 60 -13.78 -17.16 47.06
C ALA A 60 -12.83 -16.17 47.75
N LYS A 61 -12.39 -16.51 48.96
CA LYS A 61 -11.37 -15.78 49.71
C LYS A 61 -10.14 -16.66 49.85
N GLY A 62 -8.96 -16.13 49.56
CA GLY A 62 -7.72 -16.87 49.69
C GLY A 62 -6.52 -15.95 49.67
N GLU A 63 -5.33 -16.52 49.59
CA GLU A 63 -4.07 -15.78 49.57
C GLU A 63 -3.62 -15.51 48.12
N CYS A 64 -3.14 -14.30 47.88
CA CYS A 64 -2.61 -13.91 46.58
C CYS A 64 -1.42 -14.80 46.19
N SER A 65 -1.35 -15.19 44.93
CA SER A 65 -0.22 -15.98 44.42
C SER A 65 1.11 -15.22 44.36
N ASN A 66 1.09 -13.89 44.44
CA ASN A 66 2.27 -13.03 44.29
C ASN A 66 2.71 -12.33 45.58
N CYS A 67 1.87 -12.31 46.63
CA CYS A 67 2.16 -11.62 47.88
C CYS A 67 1.31 -12.19 49.03
N ASP A 68 1.56 -11.76 50.27
CA ASP A 68 0.83 -12.27 51.45
C ASP A 68 -0.56 -11.63 51.67
N ASN A 69 -1.04 -10.79 50.73
CA ASN A 69 -2.36 -10.19 50.84
C ASN A 69 -3.47 -11.16 50.45
N GLY A 70 -4.62 -11.03 51.10
CA GLY A 70 -5.83 -11.76 50.71
C GLY A 70 -6.41 -11.28 49.38
N PHE A 71 -7.05 -12.18 48.64
CA PHE A 71 -7.94 -11.85 47.54
C PHE A 71 -9.40 -12.18 47.92
N THR A 72 -10.33 -11.52 47.24
CA THR A 72 -11.76 -11.79 47.35
C THR A 72 -12.35 -11.71 45.95
N ILE A 73 -12.86 -12.83 45.45
CA ILE A 73 -13.33 -12.93 44.06
C ILE A 73 -14.72 -13.53 44.02
N LYS A 74 -15.65 -12.85 43.36
CA LYS A 74 -17.00 -13.38 43.08
C LYS A 74 -16.93 -14.45 41.99
N VAL A 75 -17.54 -15.60 42.27
CA VAL A 75 -17.58 -16.76 41.37
C VAL A 75 -19.04 -17.14 41.09
N THR A 76 -19.30 -17.55 39.86
CA THR A 76 -20.67 -17.82 39.37
C THR A 76 -20.91 -19.29 39.03
N SER A 77 -19.85 -20.11 39.03
CA SER A 77 -19.91 -21.54 38.81
C SER A 77 -18.61 -22.20 39.29
N ARG A 78 -18.59 -23.53 39.38
CA ARG A 78 -17.35 -24.28 39.65
C ARG A 78 -16.27 -24.09 38.58
N ALA A 79 -16.67 -23.91 37.32
CA ALA A 79 -15.71 -23.65 36.23
C ALA A 79 -15.08 -22.26 36.36
N ASP A 80 -15.90 -21.25 36.68
CA ASP A 80 -15.45 -19.87 36.95
C ASP A 80 -14.52 -19.82 38.16
N LEU A 81 -14.85 -20.56 39.22
CA LEU A 81 -13.99 -20.72 40.39
C LEU A 81 -12.63 -21.30 40.04
N ALA A 82 -12.58 -22.41 39.29
CA ALA A 82 -11.32 -23.03 38.88
C ALA A 82 -10.46 -22.08 38.03
N HIS A 83 -11.09 -21.34 37.11
CA HIS A 83 -10.40 -20.38 36.27
C HIS A 83 -9.85 -19.19 37.06
N LYS A 84 -10.67 -18.57 37.92
CA LYS A 84 -10.30 -17.34 38.64
C LYS A 84 -9.37 -17.58 39.82
N VAL A 85 -9.54 -18.67 40.56
CA VAL A 85 -8.73 -18.96 41.75
C VAL A 85 -7.38 -19.58 41.40
N GLY A 86 -7.29 -20.25 40.24
CA GLY A 86 -6.05 -20.82 39.73
C GLY A 86 -4.90 -19.82 39.76
N ASN A 87 -5.08 -18.60 39.28
CA ASN A 87 -4.04 -17.57 39.27
C ASN A 87 -4.54 -16.28 39.94
N ALA A 88 -5.29 -16.42 41.03
CA ALA A 88 -5.81 -15.27 41.73
C ALA A 88 -4.66 -14.42 42.29
N ILE A 89 -4.71 -13.14 41.96
CA ILE A 89 -3.85 -12.11 42.53
C ILE A 89 -4.73 -11.10 43.25
N CYS A 90 -4.20 -10.47 44.30
CA CYS A 90 -4.92 -9.42 45.01
C CYS A 90 -5.05 -8.18 44.12
N VAL A 91 -5.98 -7.29 44.48
CA VAL A 91 -6.23 -6.04 43.76
C VAL A 91 -4.97 -5.18 43.65
N ILE A 92 -4.11 -5.20 44.67
CA ILE A 92 -2.85 -4.45 44.71
C ILE A 92 -1.90 -4.95 43.61
N CYS A 93 -1.56 -6.25 43.63
CA CYS A 93 -0.69 -6.85 42.62
C CYS A 93 -1.27 -6.71 41.20
N PHE A 94 -2.60 -6.82 41.04
CA PHE A 94 -3.23 -6.60 39.74
C PHE A 94 -3.06 -5.16 39.25
N THR A 95 -3.25 -4.19 40.13
CA THR A 95 -3.10 -2.76 39.80
C THR A 95 -1.64 -2.41 39.47
N GLU A 96 -0.68 -2.97 40.22
CA GLU A 96 0.74 -2.81 39.96
C GLU A 96 1.15 -3.46 38.62
N GLN A 97 0.65 -4.65 38.32
CA GLN A 97 0.92 -5.28 37.03
C GLN A 97 0.36 -4.44 35.86
N LEU A 98 -0.84 -3.86 36.04
CA LEU A 98 -1.42 -2.96 35.04
C LEU A 98 -0.61 -1.66 34.88
N SER A 99 -0.11 -1.07 35.96
CA SER A 99 0.70 0.15 35.89
C SER A 99 2.04 -0.11 35.19
N LEU A 100 2.70 -1.22 35.50
CA LEU A 100 3.93 -1.66 34.82
C LEU A 100 3.69 -1.92 33.33
N GLN A 101 2.60 -2.60 32.97
CA GLN A 101 2.24 -2.83 31.57
C GLN A 101 1.94 -1.52 30.82
N LYS A 102 1.30 -0.56 31.49
CA LYS A 102 1.03 0.77 30.90
C LYS A 102 2.33 1.53 30.66
N ALA A 103 3.22 1.59 31.66
CA ALA A 103 4.52 2.24 31.55
C ALA A 103 5.37 1.62 30.44
N GLU A 104 5.37 0.29 30.31
CA GLU A 104 6.10 -0.40 29.25
C GLU A 104 5.55 -0.08 27.86
N ARG A 105 4.22 -0.02 27.70
CA ARG A 105 3.59 0.39 26.43
C ARG A 105 3.94 1.83 26.07
N GLU A 106 3.92 2.73 27.05
CA GLU A 106 4.28 4.13 26.84
C GLU A 106 5.75 4.26 26.43
N ARG A 107 6.66 3.48 27.03
CA ARG A 107 8.07 3.40 26.63
C ARG A 107 8.23 2.96 25.18
N ILE A 108 7.59 1.86 24.78
CA ILE A 108 7.67 1.32 23.42
C ILE A 108 7.15 2.34 22.38
N ILE A 109 6.07 3.04 22.71
CA ILE A 109 5.51 4.09 21.84
C ILE A 109 6.50 5.26 21.72
N ALA A 110 7.07 5.72 22.84
CA ALA A 110 8.05 6.80 22.84
C ALA A 110 9.31 6.46 22.03
N GLU A 111 9.82 5.23 22.15
CA GLU A 111 10.96 4.74 21.37
C GLU A 111 10.67 4.75 19.86
N ARG A 112 9.51 4.24 19.43
CA ARG A 112 9.10 4.25 18.02
C ARG A 112 8.95 5.67 17.46
N VAL A 113 8.37 6.58 18.23
CA VAL A 113 8.22 7.98 17.81
C VAL A 113 9.59 8.67 17.69
N ALA A 114 10.52 8.37 18.61
CA ALA A 114 11.88 8.92 18.53
C ALA A 114 12.66 8.38 17.32
N GLU A 115 12.47 7.10 16.98
CA GLU A 115 13.07 6.48 15.79
C GLU A 115 12.51 7.10 14.50
N GLN A 116 11.19 7.26 14.39
CA GLN A 116 10.55 7.95 13.25
C GLN A 116 11.07 9.38 13.07
N LYS A 117 11.22 10.14 14.16
CA LYS A 117 11.77 11.50 14.08
C LYS A 117 13.21 11.52 13.58
N LYS A 118 14.05 10.57 14.02
CA LYS A 118 15.43 10.46 13.52
C LYS A 118 15.47 10.11 12.03
N GLU A 119 14.57 9.24 11.56
CA GLU A 119 14.43 8.94 10.15
C GLU A 119 13.99 10.19 9.36
N GLU A 120 12.97 10.91 9.82
CA GLU A 120 12.50 12.15 9.20
C GLU A 120 13.60 13.22 9.14
N GLU A 121 14.34 13.44 10.23
CA GLU A 121 15.49 14.37 10.27
C GLU A 121 16.59 13.95 9.31
N TYR A 122 16.89 12.64 9.23
CA TYR A 122 17.83 12.11 8.25
C TYR A 122 17.36 12.37 6.82
N PHE A 123 16.08 12.13 6.50
CA PHE A 123 15.51 12.40 5.19
C PHE A 123 15.57 13.89 4.82
N GLN A 124 15.22 14.77 5.76
CA GLN A 124 15.32 16.22 5.55
C GLN A 124 16.76 16.64 5.24
N THR A 125 17.72 16.13 6.01
CA THR A 125 19.15 16.41 5.80
C THR A 125 19.63 15.93 4.43
N GLN A 126 19.24 14.72 4.01
CA GLN A 126 19.61 14.19 2.68
C GLN A 126 19.00 15.03 1.55
N GLU A 127 17.76 15.49 1.72
CA GLU A 127 17.09 16.35 0.74
C GLU A 127 17.74 17.73 0.64
N GLU A 128 18.22 18.30 1.74
CA GLU A 128 19.00 19.54 1.75
C GLU A 128 20.34 19.38 1.02
N ILE A 129 21.10 18.34 1.34
CA ILE A 129 22.35 18.00 0.65
C ILE A 129 22.09 17.82 -0.86
N ARG A 130 20.99 17.16 -1.23
CA ARG A 130 20.61 16.96 -2.63
C ARG A 130 20.32 18.30 -3.33
N LYS A 131 19.56 19.19 -2.70
CA LYS A 131 19.27 20.53 -3.22
C LYS A 131 20.56 21.34 -3.41
N GLU A 132 21.50 21.25 -2.48
CA GLU A 132 22.80 21.92 -2.58
C GLU A 132 23.63 21.37 -3.75
N LYS A 133 23.77 20.04 -3.85
CA LYS A 133 24.43 19.37 -5.00
C LYS A 133 23.84 19.82 -6.33
N MET A 134 22.51 19.90 -6.40
CA MET A 134 21.79 20.34 -7.58
C MET A 134 22.06 21.82 -7.88
N ALA A 135 22.06 22.69 -6.87
CA ALA A 135 22.38 24.11 -7.05
C ALA A 135 23.79 24.30 -7.62
N ILE A 136 24.78 23.58 -7.10
CA ILE A 136 26.16 23.58 -7.59
C ILE A 136 26.22 23.05 -9.04
N ALA A 137 25.51 21.97 -9.35
CA ALA A 137 25.43 21.43 -10.70
C ALA A 137 24.78 22.41 -11.69
N MET A 138 23.83 23.22 -11.20
CA MET A 138 23.17 24.30 -11.94
C MET A 138 24.07 25.48 -12.24
N GLU A 139 24.81 25.94 -11.24
CA GLU A 139 25.78 27.00 -11.42
C GLU A 139 26.91 26.59 -12.38
N LYS A 140 27.35 25.33 -12.31
CA LYS A 140 28.44 24.79 -13.13
C LYS A 140 27.99 24.22 -14.48
N GLU A 141 26.70 24.30 -14.78
CA GLU A 141 26.07 23.74 -15.99
C GLU A 141 26.52 22.31 -16.32
N THR A 142 26.69 21.47 -15.29
CA THR A 142 27.44 20.21 -15.42
C THR A 142 26.73 19.20 -16.34
N TRP A 143 25.43 19.38 -16.59
CA TRP A 143 24.67 18.59 -17.56
C TRP A 143 25.07 18.81 -19.01
N LEU A 144 25.73 19.92 -19.35
CA LEU A 144 26.20 20.18 -20.72
C LEU A 144 27.31 19.21 -21.14
N ASN A 145 27.94 18.54 -20.17
CA ASN A 145 28.96 17.51 -20.40
C ASN A 145 28.36 16.10 -20.51
N LEU A 146 27.05 15.94 -20.48
CA LEU A 146 26.40 14.64 -20.68
C LEU A 146 26.43 14.29 -22.17
N ASP A 147 26.81 13.05 -22.48
CA ASP A 147 26.67 12.49 -23.81
C ASP A 147 25.22 12.09 -24.11
N ASP A 148 24.96 11.68 -25.36
CA ASP A 148 23.63 11.29 -25.82
C ASP A 148 23.02 10.15 -24.99
N GLU A 149 23.85 9.24 -24.48
CA GLU A 149 23.42 8.10 -23.66
C GLU A 149 22.99 8.56 -22.26
N GLY A 150 23.77 9.44 -21.62
CA GLY A 150 23.42 10.06 -20.35
C GLY A 150 22.12 10.87 -20.45
N ILE A 151 21.93 11.64 -21.52
CA ILE A 151 20.68 12.38 -21.77
C ILE A 151 19.50 11.42 -21.94
N LEU A 152 19.69 10.30 -22.65
CA LEU A 152 18.66 9.30 -22.87
C LEU A 152 18.25 8.60 -21.57
N ILE A 153 19.21 8.25 -20.71
CA ILE A 153 18.96 7.66 -19.39
C ILE A 153 18.22 8.66 -18.50
N LEU A 154 18.65 9.93 -18.47
CA LEU A 154 17.98 10.98 -17.70
C LEU A 154 16.52 11.18 -18.13
N ARG A 155 16.24 11.12 -19.44
CA ARG A 155 14.86 11.16 -19.98
C ARG A 155 14.03 9.95 -19.57
N GLN A 156 14.62 8.76 -19.48
CA GLN A 156 13.92 7.56 -19.01
C GLN A 156 13.59 7.66 -17.52
N LEU A 157 14.52 8.17 -16.72
CA LEU A 157 14.32 8.43 -15.29
C LEU A 157 13.18 9.44 -15.08
N TYR A 158 13.15 10.53 -15.86
CA TYR A 158 12.07 11.53 -15.80
C TYR A 158 10.67 10.96 -16.11
N LYS A 159 10.58 10.05 -17.07
CA LYS A 159 9.30 9.47 -17.52
C LYS A 159 8.79 8.34 -16.62
N THR A 160 9.54 7.97 -15.59
CA THR A 160 9.22 6.83 -14.74
C THR A 160 8.99 7.33 -13.32
N ASP A 161 7.73 7.31 -12.88
CA ASP A 161 7.31 7.79 -11.55
C ASP A 161 7.95 7.01 -10.38
N ASP A 162 8.57 5.87 -10.67
CA ASP A 162 9.13 4.96 -9.67
C ASP A 162 10.47 4.36 -10.11
N PHE A 163 11.54 4.67 -9.36
CA PHE A 163 12.87 4.09 -9.56
C PHE A 163 12.85 2.56 -9.46
N TYR A 164 11.95 1.99 -8.64
CA TYR A 164 11.76 0.54 -8.54
C TYR A 164 11.28 -0.07 -9.85
N GLN A 165 10.45 0.63 -10.64
CA GLN A 165 10.03 0.16 -11.97
C GLN A 165 11.17 0.19 -12.99
N LEU A 166 12.09 1.15 -12.85
CA LEU A 166 13.26 1.30 -13.69
C LEU A 166 14.31 0.21 -13.40
N GLY A 167 14.51 -0.08 -12.11
CA GLY A 167 15.24 -1.25 -11.65
C GLY A 167 14.58 -2.54 -12.13
N ARG A 168 13.28 -2.73 -11.89
CA ARG A 168 12.58 -3.99 -12.22
C ARG A 168 12.50 -4.28 -13.73
N LYS A 169 12.31 -3.26 -14.58
CA LYS A 169 12.35 -3.41 -16.05
C LYS A 169 13.74 -3.73 -16.59
N ASN A 170 14.82 -3.31 -15.93
CA ASN A 170 16.18 -3.49 -16.44
C ASN A 170 16.97 -4.62 -15.73
N TYR A 171 16.67 -4.91 -14.46
CA TYR A 171 17.34 -5.90 -13.60
C TYR A 171 16.80 -7.33 -13.86
N TYR A 172 15.48 -7.50 -14.05
CA TYR A 172 14.92 -8.82 -14.40
C TYR A 172 15.18 -9.25 -15.85
N TYR A 173 15.55 -8.31 -16.74
CA TYR A 173 15.83 -8.60 -18.15
C TYR A 173 17.33 -8.51 -18.51
N GLY A 174 18.23 -8.45 -17.53
CA GLY A 174 19.68 -8.58 -17.75
C GLY A 174 20.34 -7.44 -18.55
N LYS A 175 19.78 -6.21 -18.53
CA LYS A 175 20.25 -5.08 -19.33
C LYS A 175 20.78 -3.89 -18.52
N PHE A 176 21.18 -4.10 -17.27
CA PHE A 176 21.92 -3.07 -16.54
C PHE A 176 23.36 -3.02 -17.04
N SER A 177 23.64 -2.20 -18.06
CA SER A 177 25.01 -1.97 -18.50
C SER A 177 25.79 -1.29 -17.37
N ASN A 178 27.09 -1.61 -17.25
CA ASN A 178 27.98 -0.89 -16.32
C ASN A 178 27.94 0.62 -16.57
N GLN A 179 27.68 1.02 -17.82
CA GLN A 179 27.52 2.40 -18.26
C GLN A 179 26.29 3.08 -17.62
N MET A 180 25.15 2.40 -17.56
CA MET A 180 23.95 2.93 -16.90
C MET A 180 24.17 3.11 -15.39
N LYS A 181 24.94 2.22 -14.75
CA LYS A 181 25.32 2.38 -13.34
C LYS A 181 26.18 3.62 -13.12
N LEU A 182 27.17 3.86 -14.00
CA LEU A 182 28.00 5.06 -13.94
C LEU A 182 27.18 6.34 -14.08
N TYR A 183 26.18 6.35 -14.97
CA TYR A 183 25.28 7.50 -15.12
C TYR A 183 24.38 7.71 -13.90
N LEU A 184 23.86 6.64 -13.29
CA LEU A 184 23.09 6.76 -12.05
C LEU A 184 23.94 7.32 -10.89
N ASP A 185 25.17 6.84 -10.74
CA ASP A 185 26.11 7.36 -9.74
C ASP A 185 26.47 8.83 -10.02
N LEU A 186 26.61 9.21 -11.29
CA LEU A 186 26.83 10.60 -11.70
C LEU A 186 25.62 11.47 -11.36
N PHE A 187 24.41 11.03 -11.67
CA PHE A 187 23.18 11.79 -11.39
C PHE A 187 22.91 11.95 -9.90
N ASP A 188 23.24 10.95 -9.08
CA ASP A 188 23.17 11.05 -7.62
C ASP A 188 24.18 12.08 -7.07
N LYS A 189 25.41 12.08 -7.59
CA LYS A 189 26.43 13.10 -7.26
C LYS A 189 26.00 14.52 -7.65
N LEU A 190 25.25 14.66 -8.74
CA LEU A 190 24.70 15.93 -9.20
C LEU A 190 23.38 16.31 -8.49
N GLY A 191 22.86 15.46 -7.60
CA GLY A 191 21.59 15.70 -6.90
C GLY A 191 20.35 15.60 -7.80
N LEU A 192 20.47 15.03 -9.00
CA LEU A 192 19.39 14.88 -9.98
C LEU A 192 18.44 13.71 -9.63
N ILE A 193 18.98 12.70 -8.95
CA ILE A 193 18.22 11.54 -8.48
C ILE A 193 18.52 11.28 -7.00
N HIS A 194 17.62 10.57 -6.31
CA HIS A 194 17.86 10.03 -4.98
C HIS A 194 17.59 8.52 -5.06
N LEU A 195 18.65 7.70 -5.06
CA LEU A 195 18.56 6.27 -5.36
C LEU A 195 17.72 5.46 -4.36
N GLN A 196 17.36 6.04 -3.21
CA GLN A 196 16.56 5.33 -2.21
C GLN A 196 15.04 5.45 -2.41
N TYR A 197 14.43 6.56 -2.83
CA TYR A 197 12.96 6.67 -2.95
C TYR A 197 12.53 7.85 -3.86
N ARG A 198 11.54 7.58 -4.75
CA ARG A 198 10.72 8.46 -5.65
C ARG A 198 11.30 9.79 -6.20
N PHE A 199 11.03 10.03 -7.49
CA PHE A 199 11.36 11.29 -8.16
C PHE A 199 10.34 12.39 -7.82
N ASP A 200 10.71 13.36 -6.97
CA ASP A 200 9.86 14.53 -6.66
C ASP A 200 10.51 15.85 -7.09
N ASN A 201 10.74 16.06 -8.39
CA ASN A 201 10.83 17.41 -8.98
C ASN A 201 10.77 17.44 -10.52
N PRO A 202 9.57 17.25 -11.13
CA PRO A 202 9.46 17.20 -12.58
C PRO A 202 9.81 18.54 -13.28
N GLU A 203 9.49 19.69 -12.70
CA GLU A 203 9.67 20.99 -13.35
C GLU A 203 11.14 21.38 -13.61
N LYS A 204 12.06 20.99 -12.72
CA LYS A 204 13.49 21.33 -12.87
C LYS A 204 14.21 20.41 -13.84
N ILE A 205 13.84 19.13 -13.91
CA ILE A 205 14.34 18.20 -14.94
C ILE A 205 13.83 18.65 -16.31
N GLN A 206 12.58 19.13 -16.39
CA GLN A 206 12.04 19.72 -17.60
C GLN A 206 12.87 20.95 -18.04
N LYS A 207 13.33 21.79 -17.11
CA LYS A 207 14.22 22.93 -17.40
C LYS A 207 15.59 22.50 -17.95
N VAL A 208 16.19 21.43 -17.42
CA VAL A 208 17.44 20.83 -17.96
C VAL A 208 17.22 20.24 -19.35
N LEU A 209 16.07 19.59 -19.60
CA LEU A 209 15.71 19.05 -20.90
C LEU A 209 15.41 20.14 -21.95
N LEU A 210 14.82 21.26 -21.51
CA LEU A 210 14.53 22.43 -22.34
C LEU A 210 15.80 23.22 -22.67
N ASN A 211 16.75 23.33 -21.74
CA ASN A 211 18.02 24.02 -21.97
C ASN A 211 18.96 23.28 -22.95
N ASN A 212 18.79 21.96 -23.11
CA ASN A 212 19.49 21.16 -24.14
C ASN A 212 18.75 21.13 -25.49
N ALA A 213 17.70 21.93 -25.69
CA ALA A 213 16.90 21.95 -26.93
C ALA A 213 17.54 22.74 -28.09
N VAL A 214 18.84 23.03 -28.05
CA VAL A 214 19.57 23.86 -29.02
C VAL A 214 20.84 23.09 -29.40
N PHE A 215 20.83 22.08 -30.29
CA PHE A 215 20.75 22.08 -31.77
C PHE A 215 21.01 20.63 -32.26
N PRO A 216 21.09 20.30 -33.57
CA PRO A 216 20.33 20.72 -34.76
C PRO A 216 19.75 19.51 -35.54
N ASN A 217 18.78 19.82 -36.40
CA ASN A 217 18.42 19.11 -37.64
C ASN A 217 19.34 17.96 -38.10
N LEU A 218 18.91 16.73 -37.89
CA LEU A 218 19.14 15.67 -38.88
C LEU A 218 17.84 15.54 -39.67
N TYR A 219 17.91 15.86 -40.96
CA TYR A 219 16.83 15.79 -41.97
C TYR A 219 15.84 16.96 -42.02
N LEU A 220 16.33 18.17 -42.31
CA LEU A 220 15.52 19.18 -43.02
C LEU A 220 16.14 19.46 -44.38
N ASN A 221 15.87 18.56 -45.31
CA ASN A 221 15.88 18.91 -46.72
C ASN A 221 14.55 19.61 -47.06
N LYS A 222 14.68 20.83 -47.55
CA LYS A 222 13.71 21.72 -48.18
C LYS A 222 12.37 21.07 -48.61
N ARG A 223 11.29 21.38 -47.89
CA ARG A 223 10.00 21.96 -48.34
C ARG A 223 8.96 21.74 -47.25
N THR A 224 8.34 22.84 -46.82
CA THR A 224 7.14 22.88 -46.00
C THR A 224 6.02 22.13 -46.72
N HIS A 225 5.70 20.92 -46.27
CA HIS A 225 4.40 20.31 -46.52
C HIS A 225 3.88 19.72 -45.21
N ASN A 226 2.85 20.36 -44.65
CA ASN A 226 2.01 19.82 -43.57
C ASN A 226 1.13 18.67 -44.09
N GLU A 227 1.69 17.76 -44.89
CA GLU A 227 0.93 16.71 -45.54
C GLU A 227 1.60 15.37 -45.24
N LEU A 228 0.91 14.56 -44.45
CA LEU A 228 1.22 13.15 -44.29
C LEU A 228 0.65 12.40 -45.49
N SER A 229 1.53 11.86 -46.34
CA SER A 229 1.16 11.00 -47.47
C SER A 229 1.57 9.57 -47.16
N ILE A 230 0.65 8.63 -47.40
CA ILE A 230 0.90 7.21 -47.13
C ILE A 230 0.58 6.41 -48.39
N HIS A 231 1.56 5.63 -48.85
CA HIS A 231 1.44 4.77 -50.02
C HIS A 231 1.00 3.36 -49.58
N LEU A 232 -0.20 2.97 -49.98
CA LEU A 232 -0.71 1.61 -49.77
C LEU A 232 -0.58 0.80 -51.06
N LYS A 233 -0.10 -0.44 -50.93
CA LYS A 233 0.04 -1.38 -52.05
C LYS A 233 -1.21 -2.27 -52.15
N LYS A 234 -1.72 -2.46 -53.37
CA LYS A 234 -2.89 -3.29 -53.66
C LYS A 234 -2.65 -4.74 -53.26
N ASN A 235 -3.67 -5.37 -52.66
CA ASN A 235 -3.58 -6.78 -52.32
C ASN A 235 -3.89 -7.61 -53.57
N GLU A 236 -2.86 -8.12 -54.24
CA GLU A 236 -3.00 -8.94 -55.45
C GLU A 236 -3.69 -10.29 -55.19
N SER A 237 -3.89 -10.66 -53.92
CA SER A 237 -4.50 -11.93 -53.48
C SER A 237 -5.89 -11.73 -52.85
N THR A 238 -6.76 -10.91 -53.47
CA THR A 238 -8.17 -10.78 -53.04
C THR A 238 -8.97 -12.00 -53.48
N ILE A 239 -9.21 -12.94 -52.57
CA ILE A 239 -9.89 -14.22 -52.83
C ILE A 239 -11.42 -14.10 -52.68
N SER A 240 -11.93 -13.04 -52.03
CA SER A 240 -13.36 -12.81 -51.81
C SER A 240 -13.78 -11.39 -52.22
N PRO A 241 -14.99 -11.18 -52.78
CA PRO A 241 -15.51 -9.86 -53.11
C PRO A 241 -15.75 -8.96 -51.88
N THR A 242 -15.79 -9.53 -50.67
CA THR A 242 -15.86 -8.78 -49.41
C THR A 242 -14.49 -8.50 -48.79
N ALA A 243 -13.41 -9.05 -49.36
CA ALA A 243 -12.08 -8.83 -48.84
C ALA A 243 -11.63 -7.38 -49.14
N PRO A 244 -10.97 -6.71 -48.19
CA PRO A 244 -10.46 -5.37 -48.41
C PRO A 244 -9.45 -5.37 -49.56
N VAL A 245 -9.66 -4.48 -50.54
CA VAL A 245 -8.87 -4.33 -51.77
C VAL A 245 -7.40 -3.98 -51.46
N PHE A 246 -7.15 -3.39 -50.29
CA PHE A 246 -5.84 -2.99 -49.79
C PHE A 246 -5.70 -3.42 -48.33
N ARG A 247 -4.56 -3.99 -47.93
CA ARG A 247 -4.31 -4.39 -46.54
C ARG A 247 -2.86 -4.11 -46.16
N ASN A 248 -2.66 -3.23 -45.19
CA ASN A 248 -1.42 -3.17 -44.40
C ASN A 248 -1.61 -2.38 -43.09
N THR A 249 -0.74 -2.63 -42.11
CA THR A 249 -0.63 -1.81 -40.89
C THR A 249 0.45 -0.76 -41.14
N ILE A 250 0.09 0.52 -41.11
CA ILE A 250 1.06 1.60 -41.23
C ILE A 250 1.64 1.87 -39.85
N VAL A 251 2.94 1.64 -39.69
CA VAL A 251 3.68 2.03 -38.50
C VAL A 251 4.52 3.25 -38.89
N PHE A 252 4.26 4.38 -38.26
CA PHE A 252 5.06 5.57 -38.47
C PHE A 252 6.39 5.41 -37.74
N ASP A 253 7.48 5.60 -38.48
CA ASP A 253 8.86 5.69 -38.00
C ASP A 253 9.10 6.97 -37.17
N THR A 254 8.21 7.94 -37.29
CA THR A 254 8.20 9.19 -36.52
C THR A 254 6.84 9.39 -35.84
N ILE A 255 6.85 9.80 -34.56
CA ILE A 255 5.62 10.13 -33.84
C ILE A 255 5.00 11.37 -34.49
N ARG A 256 3.91 11.17 -35.24
CA ARG A 256 3.06 12.27 -35.70
C ARG A 256 1.97 12.48 -34.66
N VAL A 257 2.09 13.56 -33.89
CA VAL A 257 1.08 13.94 -32.90
C VAL A 257 -0.05 14.64 -33.65
N LEU A 258 -1.21 13.99 -33.75
CA LEU A 258 -2.44 14.69 -34.09
C LEU A 258 -2.89 15.45 -32.84
N GLU A 259 -3.30 16.71 -33.03
CA GLU A 259 -3.77 17.54 -31.93
C GLU A 259 -5.07 16.94 -31.36
N PRO A 260 -5.16 16.71 -30.04
CA PRO A 260 -6.39 16.20 -29.45
C PRO A 260 -7.52 17.22 -29.63
N HIS A 261 -8.76 16.72 -29.77
CA HIS A 261 -9.97 17.53 -29.97
C HIS A 261 -10.04 18.32 -31.29
N LYS A 262 -9.20 17.99 -32.28
CA LYS A 262 -9.26 18.59 -33.62
C LYS A 262 -9.93 17.64 -34.62
N THR A 263 -10.79 18.18 -35.48
CA THR A 263 -11.45 17.41 -36.54
C THR A 263 -10.54 17.33 -37.76
N TYR A 264 -10.33 16.11 -38.25
CA TYR A 264 -9.50 15.85 -39.44
C TYR A 264 -10.36 15.29 -40.56
N LEU A 265 -10.07 15.73 -41.78
CA LEU A 265 -10.62 15.15 -43.00
C LEU A 265 -9.59 14.20 -43.60
N CYS A 266 -10.06 12.99 -43.93
CA CYS A 266 -9.26 11.94 -44.52
C CYS A 266 -9.74 11.68 -45.96
N GLY A 267 -8.85 11.85 -46.93
CA GLY A 267 -9.13 11.59 -48.35
C GLY A 267 -8.21 10.50 -48.89
N LEU A 268 -8.75 9.59 -49.68
CA LEU A 268 -8.03 8.48 -50.28
C LEU A 268 -8.15 8.58 -51.80
N ARG A 269 -7.03 8.54 -52.53
CA ARG A 269 -7.05 8.58 -53.99
C ARG A 269 -6.16 7.50 -54.59
N GLU A 270 -6.70 6.71 -55.50
CA GLU A 270 -5.93 5.75 -56.28
C GLU A 270 -5.09 6.47 -57.35
N LEU A 271 -3.83 6.08 -57.43
CA LEU A 271 -2.85 6.57 -58.39
C LEU A 271 -2.81 5.63 -59.60
N PRO A 272 -2.28 6.10 -60.76
CA PRO A 272 -2.30 5.32 -62.01
C PRO A 272 -1.53 3.99 -61.94
N ASP A 273 -0.59 3.86 -61.01
CA ASP A 273 0.17 2.63 -60.76
C ASP A 273 -0.55 1.63 -59.84
N GLY A 274 -1.79 1.92 -59.46
CA GLY A 274 -2.62 1.10 -58.57
C GLY A 274 -2.25 1.22 -57.09
N SER A 275 -1.31 2.10 -56.73
CA SER A 275 -1.09 2.51 -55.34
C SER A 275 -2.16 3.52 -54.92
N MET A 276 -2.39 3.69 -53.61
CA MET A 276 -3.27 4.73 -53.11
C MET A 276 -2.52 5.74 -52.25
N ASN A 277 -2.88 7.00 -52.41
CA ASN A 277 -2.43 8.09 -51.56
C ASN A 277 -3.52 8.42 -50.53
N LEU A 278 -3.21 8.20 -49.26
CA LEU A 278 -4.04 8.66 -48.14
C LEU A 278 -3.52 10.01 -47.66
N LYS A 279 -4.42 10.99 -47.60
CA LYS A 279 -4.17 12.34 -47.08
C LYS A 279 -5.04 12.61 -45.87
N ILE A 280 -4.43 13.05 -44.79
CA ILE A 280 -5.12 13.45 -43.55
C ILE A 280 -4.82 14.93 -43.31
N THR A 281 -5.85 15.76 -43.26
CA THR A 281 -5.70 17.22 -43.14
C THR A 281 -6.63 17.77 -42.06
N PRO A 282 -6.17 18.67 -41.17
CA PRO A 282 -7.05 19.38 -40.25
C PRO A 282 -8.17 20.11 -41.01
N ALA A 283 -9.41 19.97 -40.56
CA ALA A 283 -10.56 20.52 -41.28
C ALA A 283 -10.53 22.06 -41.40
N ASP A 284 -9.97 22.74 -40.38
CA ASP A 284 -9.79 24.19 -40.32
C ASP A 284 -8.80 24.74 -41.36
N GLN A 285 -7.88 23.91 -41.86
CA GLN A 285 -6.93 24.31 -42.90
C GLN A 285 -7.50 24.16 -44.32
N ILE A 286 -8.59 23.41 -44.49
CA ILE A 286 -9.26 23.25 -45.78
C ILE A 286 -10.18 24.44 -46.05
N VAL A 287 -10.88 24.94 -45.02
CA VAL A 287 -11.77 26.11 -45.13
C VAL A 287 -10.99 27.36 -45.53
N LYS A 288 -9.84 27.63 -44.89
CA LYS A 288 -8.97 28.77 -45.24
C LYS A 288 -8.46 28.72 -46.68
N ARG A 289 -8.17 27.53 -47.22
CA ARG A 289 -7.70 27.38 -48.61
C ARG A 289 -8.81 27.58 -49.63
N ALA A 290 -10.06 27.30 -49.29
CA ALA A 290 -11.21 27.58 -50.16
C ALA A 290 -11.51 29.08 -50.24
N GLU A 291 -11.39 29.79 -49.10
CA GLU A 291 -11.54 31.25 -49.02
C GLU A 291 -10.39 32.02 -49.71
N GLU A 292 -9.21 31.43 -49.84
CA GLU A 292 -8.06 31.99 -50.59
C GLU A 292 -8.10 31.69 -52.11
N LEU A 293 -9.03 30.83 -52.55
CA LEU A 293 -9.21 30.43 -53.96
C LEU A 293 -10.48 31.01 -54.60
N GLU A 294 -11.27 31.78 -53.85
CA GLU A 294 -12.29 32.72 -54.37
C GLU A 294 -11.68 34.12 -54.57
#